data_AF-A0A9D6UAR6-F1
#
_entry.id   AF-A0A9D6UAR6-F1
#
_cell.length_a   1.000
_cell.length_b   1.000
_cell.length_c   1.000
_cell.angle_alpha   90.00
_cell.angle_beta   90.00
_cell.angle_gamma   90.00
#
_symmetry.space_group_name_H-M   'P 1'
#
loop_
_entity.id
_entity.type
_entity.pdbx_description
1 polymer ?
#
loop_
_entity_poly.entity_id
_entity_poly.type
_entity_poly.pdbx_seq_one_letter_code
_entity_poly.pdbx_strand_id
1 'polypeptide(L)'
;MSSTSETGHAKNVANFEDLISFCTGYGTAYNPSKASIKLPALNTLFTSAKTVLQTVKSNKTILDNATNVREIGFEPFKKLCTRIVNALEATDASKQTVNDAKTINRKIQGKRADNSPLSSGRGAGGEVPTDPSALTRRQFSILQCRSGKPGRHFSFLA
;
A
#
# COMPACT_ATOMS: atom_id res chain seq x y z
N MET A 1 15.83 11.77 33.75
CA MET A 1 16.09 10.52 33.00
C MET A 1 15.09 10.47 31.85
N SER A 2 15.47 10.93 30.66
CA SER A 2 14.65 10.79 29.45
C SER A 2 14.59 9.31 29.06
N SER A 3 13.40 8.73 29.00
CA SER A 3 13.21 7.35 28.61
C SER A 3 13.33 7.23 27.08
N THR A 4 14.50 6.86 26.57
CA THR A 4 14.65 6.41 25.20
C THR A 4 14.17 4.97 25.11
N SER A 5 12.89 4.78 24.80
CA SER A 5 12.43 3.48 24.32
C SER A 5 12.95 3.29 22.91
N GLU A 6 13.91 2.39 22.71
CA GLU A 6 14.26 1.91 21.37
C GLU A 6 13.01 1.27 20.76
N THR A 7 12.59 1.78 19.60
CA THR A 7 11.40 1.29 18.89
C THR A 7 11.80 0.50 17.65
N GLY A 8 11.23 -0.70 17.51
CA GLY A 8 11.35 -1.54 16.32
C GLY A 8 11.82 -2.97 16.62
N HIS A 9 11.19 -3.96 15.98
CA HIS A 9 11.48 -5.38 16.24
C HIS A 9 12.94 -5.78 15.97
N ALA A 10 13.55 -5.26 14.89
CA ALA A 10 14.95 -5.56 14.57
C ALA A 10 15.93 -4.97 15.60
N LYS A 11 15.68 -3.74 16.07
CA LYS A 11 16.48 -3.10 17.13
C LYS A 11 16.34 -3.85 18.44
N ASN A 12 15.13 -4.25 18.81
CA ASN A 12 14.88 -5.04 20.02
C ASN A 12 15.61 -6.38 19.99
N VAL A 13 15.70 -7.04 18.83
CA VAL A 13 16.47 -8.29 18.68
C VAL A 13 17.98 -8.04 18.79
N ALA A 14 18.50 -6.94 18.25
CA ALA A 14 19.91 -6.56 18.41
C ALA A 14 20.25 -6.23 19.88
N ASN A 15 19.42 -5.42 20.55
CA ASN A 15 19.59 -5.12 21.97
C ASN A 15 19.50 -6.38 22.85
N PHE A 16 18.71 -7.38 22.43
CA PHE A 16 18.64 -8.67 23.11
C PHE A 16 19.91 -9.52 22.91
N GLU A 17 20.55 -9.43 21.76
CA GLU A 17 21.87 -10.03 21.49
C GLU A 17 22.97 -9.42 22.38
N ASP A 18 22.95 -8.09 22.55
CA ASP A 18 23.86 -7.39 23.45
C ASP A 18 23.66 -7.85 24.90
N LEU A 19 22.39 -7.97 25.36
CA LEU A 19 22.06 -8.48 26.69
C LEU A 19 22.59 -9.90 26.90
N ILE A 20 22.42 -10.80 25.93
CA ILE A 20 22.95 -12.17 26.00
C ILE A 20 24.49 -12.14 26.09
N SER A 21 25.15 -11.24 25.36
CA SER A 21 26.59 -11.06 25.40
C SER A 21 27.07 -10.59 26.78
N PHE A 22 26.38 -9.64 27.41
CA PHE A 22 26.63 -9.25 28.80
C PHE A 22 26.48 -10.43 29.77
N CYS A 23 25.37 -11.17 29.68
CA CYS A 23 25.14 -12.35 30.53
C CYS A 23 26.22 -13.43 30.33
N THR A 24 26.71 -13.59 29.10
CA THR A 24 27.78 -14.55 28.77
C THR A 24 29.13 -14.11 29.33
N GLY A 25 29.43 -12.80 29.31
CA GLY A 25 30.68 -12.24 29.85
C GLY A 25 30.88 -12.48 31.35
N TYR A 26 29.80 -12.68 32.11
CA TYR A 26 29.84 -13.02 33.53
C TYR A 26 30.23 -14.49 33.81
N GLY A 27 30.20 -15.37 32.80
CA GLY A 27 30.58 -16.78 32.95
C GLY A 27 29.82 -17.48 34.08
N THR A 28 30.55 -18.14 34.99
CA THR A 28 29.97 -18.89 36.11
C THR A 28 29.31 -18.02 37.18
N ALA A 29 29.59 -16.71 37.21
CA ALA A 29 28.94 -15.78 38.13
C ALA A 29 27.47 -15.51 37.75
N TYR A 30 27.10 -15.75 36.48
CA TYR A 30 25.72 -15.64 36.02
C TYR A 30 24.94 -16.92 36.30
N ASN A 31 24.42 -17.04 37.52
CA ASN A 31 23.62 -18.19 37.96
C ASN A 31 22.23 -17.77 38.49
N PRO A 32 21.31 -17.34 37.60
CA PRO A 32 19.97 -16.97 38.03
C PRO A 32 19.13 -18.19 38.43
N SER A 33 18.32 -18.05 39.49
CA SER A 33 17.44 -19.12 39.99
C SER A 33 16.31 -19.47 39.02
N LYS A 34 15.84 -18.50 38.21
CA LYS A 34 14.72 -18.70 37.27
C LYS A 34 15.21 -19.26 35.94
N ALA A 35 14.67 -20.42 35.54
CA ALA A 35 15.08 -21.12 34.31
C ALA A 35 14.91 -20.29 33.03
N SER A 36 13.90 -19.42 32.95
CA SER A 36 13.58 -18.63 31.75
C SER A 36 14.63 -17.57 31.40
N ILE A 37 15.47 -17.18 32.35
CA ILE A 37 16.54 -16.19 32.15
C ILE A 37 17.92 -16.84 32.18
N LYS A 38 18.00 -18.18 32.17
CA LYS A 38 19.28 -18.87 31.97
C LYS A 38 19.71 -18.73 30.50
N LEU A 39 21.02 -18.72 30.26
CA LEU A 39 21.59 -18.60 28.91
C LEU A 39 20.95 -19.52 27.86
N PRO A 40 20.61 -20.80 28.13
CA PRO A 40 19.96 -21.65 27.14
C PRO A 40 18.57 -21.14 26.71
N ALA A 41 17.77 -20.65 27.66
CA ALA A 41 16.44 -20.13 27.38
C ALA A 41 16.50 -18.80 26.61
N LEU A 42 17.44 -17.92 26.97
CA LEU A 42 17.65 -16.64 26.27
C LEU A 42 18.11 -16.86 24.82
N ASN A 43 19.07 -17.76 24.60
CA ASN A 43 19.52 -18.10 23.25
C ASN A 43 18.39 -18.72 22.41
N THR A 44 17.58 -19.61 23.01
CA THR A 44 16.40 -20.18 22.32
C THR A 44 15.42 -19.09 21.88
N LEU A 45 15.11 -18.13 22.76
CA LEU A 45 14.24 -17.01 22.43
C LEU A 45 14.84 -16.12 21.33
N PHE A 46 16.16 -15.88 21.39
CA PHE A 46 16.87 -15.08 20.40
C PHE A 46 16.83 -15.71 19.01
N THR A 47 17.11 -17.02 18.91
CA THR A 47 17.01 -17.76 17.65
C THR A 47 15.58 -17.72 17.10
N SER A 48 14.58 -17.95 17.95
CA SER A 48 13.17 -17.86 17.56
C SER A 48 12.81 -16.47 17.01
N ALA A 49 13.24 -15.41 17.68
CA ALA A 49 12.99 -14.04 17.24
C ALA A 49 13.66 -13.72 15.89
N LYS A 50 14.90 -14.18 15.66
CA LYS A 50 15.58 -14.05 14.35
C LYS A 50 14.83 -14.79 13.24
N THR A 51 14.35 -16.01 13.52
CA THR A 51 13.56 -16.79 12.57
C THR A 51 12.27 -16.06 12.19
N VAL A 52 11.52 -15.56 13.17
CA VAL A 52 10.27 -14.82 12.93
C VAL A 52 10.52 -13.56 12.08
N LEU A 53 11.58 -12.80 12.38
CA LEU A 53 11.95 -11.62 11.58
C LEU A 53 12.24 -11.99 10.12
N GLN A 54 12.97 -13.09 9.91
CA GLN A 54 13.27 -13.57 8.57
C GLN A 54 12.00 -14.02 7.84
N THR A 55 11.09 -14.72 8.52
CA THR A 55 9.80 -15.13 7.96
C THR A 55 8.95 -13.92 7.56
N VAL A 56 8.86 -12.89 8.40
CA VAL A 56 8.12 -11.66 8.07
C VAL A 56 8.72 -10.98 6.85
N LYS A 57 10.06 -10.89 6.76
CA LYS A 57 10.74 -10.30 5.60
C LYS A 57 10.40 -11.05 4.31
N SER A 58 10.49 -12.38 4.33
CA SER A 58 10.12 -13.22 3.17
C SER A 58 8.65 -13.07 2.79
N ASN A 59 7.74 -13.12 3.77
CA ASN A 59 6.31 -12.98 3.53
C ASN A 59 5.95 -11.60 2.96
N LYS A 60 6.64 -10.54 3.41
CA LYS A 60 6.45 -9.19 2.86
C LYS A 60 6.83 -9.13 1.38
N THR A 61 7.97 -9.71 1.01
CA THR A 61 8.40 -9.79 -0.40
C THR A 61 7.38 -10.57 -1.24
N ILE A 62 6.89 -11.71 -0.74
CA ILE A 62 5.85 -12.50 -1.43
C ILE A 62 4.58 -11.67 -1.64
N LEU A 63 4.12 -10.95 -0.62
CA LEU A 63 2.94 -10.10 -0.68
C LEU A 63 3.11 -8.95 -1.68
N ASP A 64 4.29 -8.33 -1.72
CA ASP A 64 4.60 -7.26 -2.65
C ASP A 64 4.60 -7.75 -4.09
N ASN A 65 5.23 -8.90 -4.36
CA ASN A 65 5.22 -9.52 -5.68
C ASN A 65 3.80 -9.91 -6.12
N ALA A 66 3.02 -10.52 -5.23
CA ALA A 66 1.63 -10.87 -5.52
C ALA A 66 0.77 -9.62 -5.80
N THR A 67 1.04 -8.51 -5.09
CA THR A 67 0.36 -7.24 -5.33
C THR A 67 0.76 -6.64 -6.67
N ASN A 68 2.05 -6.66 -7.03
CA ASN A 68 2.53 -6.20 -8.33
C ASN A 68 1.89 -6.99 -9.48
N VAL A 69 1.80 -8.32 -9.36
CA VAL A 69 1.15 -9.18 -10.36
C VAL A 69 -0.34 -8.82 -10.51
N ARG A 70 -1.05 -8.57 -9.40
CA ARG A 70 -2.43 -8.09 -9.46
C ARG A 70 -2.53 -6.72 -10.12
N GLU A 71 -1.68 -5.76 -9.77
CA GLU A 71 -1.71 -4.43 -10.38
C GLU A 71 -1.53 -4.50 -11.91
N ILE A 72 -0.57 -5.30 -12.38
CA ILE A 72 -0.33 -5.52 -13.82
C ILE A 72 -1.55 -6.19 -14.48
N GLY A 73 -2.11 -7.23 -13.86
CA GLY A 73 -3.27 -7.94 -14.40
C GLY A 73 -4.53 -7.07 -14.49
N PHE A 74 -4.71 -6.13 -13.56
CA PHE A 74 -5.87 -5.24 -13.52
C PHE A 74 -5.69 -3.93 -14.33
N GLU A 75 -4.48 -3.60 -14.76
CA GLU A 75 -4.21 -2.41 -15.58
C GLU A 75 -5.02 -2.36 -16.89
N PRO A 76 -5.06 -3.41 -17.74
CA PRO A 76 -5.79 -3.36 -19.02
C PRO A 76 -7.32 -3.42 -18.84
N PHE A 77 -7.82 -3.84 -17.68
CA PHE A 77 -9.24 -4.13 -17.45
C PHE A 77 -10.14 -2.89 -17.65
N LYS A 78 -9.71 -1.73 -17.15
CA LYS A 78 -10.44 -0.46 -17.33
C LYS A 78 -10.57 -0.08 -18.80
N LYS A 79 -9.48 -0.22 -19.56
CA LYS A 79 -9.44 0.08 -21.01
C LYS A 79 -10.32 -0.90 -21.78
N LEU A 80 -10.31 -2.18 -21.43
CA LEU A 80 -11.15 -3.21 -22.06
C LEU A 80 -12.65 -2.92 -21.87
N CYS A 81 -13.09 -2.62 -20.64
CA CYS A 81 -14.50 -2.34 -20.38
C CYS A 81 -15.02 -1.13 -21.17
N THR A 82 -14.22 -0.06 -21.26
CA THR A 82 -14.57 1.11 -22.10
C THR A 82 -14.63 0.75 -23.58
N ARG A 83 -13.70 -0.07 -24.09
CA ARG A 83 -13.76 -0.55 -25.49
C ARG A 83 -15.02 -1.36 -25.77
N ILE A 84 -15.46 -2.20 -24.85
CA ILE A 84 -16.69 -3.00 -25.00
C ILE A 84 -17.92 -2.08 -25.07
N VAL A 85 -18.01 -1.07 -24.20
CA VAL A 85 -19.12 -0.10 -24.25
C VAL A 85 -19.12 0.66 -25.58
N ASN A 86 -17.96 1.13 -26.03
CA ASN A 86 -17.86 1.85 -27.32
C ASN A 86 -18.20 0.94 -28.52
N ALA A 87 -17.82 -0.34 -28.46
CA ALA A 87 -18.19 -1.32 -29.47
C ALA A 87 -19.71 -1.56 -29.49
N LEU A 88 -20.34 -1.66 -28.33
CA LEU A 88 -21.80 -1.78 -28.21
C LEU A 88 -22.51 -0.53 -28.76
N GLU A 89 -21.98 0.66 -28.52
CA GLU A 89 -22.50 1.91 -29.10
C GLU A 89 -22.41 1.99 -30.62
N ALA A 90 -21.42 1.32 -31.23
CA ALA A 90 -21.26 1.27 -32.67
C ALA A 90 -22.20 0.26 -33.35
N THR A 91 -22.83 -0.63 -32.57
CA THR A 91 -23.91 -1.50 -33.07
C THR A 91 -25.26 -0.79 -32.98
N ASP A 92 -26.26 -1.28 -33.72
CA ASP A 92 -27.65 -0.78 -33.66
C ASP A 92 -28.39 -1.18 -32.36
N ALA A 93 -27.66 -1.33 -31.24
CA ALA A 93 -28.21 -1.63 -29.93
C ALA A 93 -29.12 -0.50 -29.43
N SER A 94 -30.14 -0.88 -28.65
CA SER A 94 -31.08 0.11 -28.11
C SER A 94 -30.38 1.08 -27.14
N LYS A 95 -30.85 2.33 -27.10
CA LYS A 95 -30.33 3.37 -26.18
C LYS A 95 -30.42 2.95 -24.71
N GLN A 96 -31.43 2.16 -24.35
CA GLN A 96 -31.61 1.61 -22.99
C GLN A 96 -30.48 0.64 -22.65
N THR A 97 -30.20 -0.31 -23.55
CA THR A 97 -29.12 -1.31 -23.38
C THR A 97 -27.74 -0.65 -23.25
N VAL A 98 -27.47 0.40 -24.03
CA VAL A 98 -26.22 1.18 -23.93
C VAL A 98 -26.10 1.89 -22.58
N ASN A 99 -27.19 2.47 -22.08
CA ASN A 99 -27.21 3.14 -20.77
C ASN A 99 -26.98 2.17 -19.61
N ASP A 100 -27.54 0.97 -19.70
CA ASP A 100 -27.30 -0.11 -18.73
C ASP A 100 -25.82 -0.55 -18.75
N ALA A 101 -25.25 -0.75 -19.94
CA ALA A 101 -23.84 -1.09 -20.10
C ALA A 101 -22.89 -0.01 -19.53
N LYS A 102 -23.21 1.28 -19.75
CA LYS A 102 -22.48 2.41 -19.13
C LYS A 102 -22.55 2.38 -17.61
N THR A 103 -23.72 2.04 -17.06
CA THR A 103 -23.93 1.93 -15.62
C THR A 103 -23.09 0.78 -15.04
N ILE A 104 -23.03 -0.36 -15.72
CA ILE A 104 -22.17 -1.49 -15.34
C ILE A 104 -20.69 -1.10 -15.39
N ASN A 105 -20.24 -0.41 -16.44
CA ASN A 105 -18.85 0.07 -16.56
C ASN A 105 -18.48 1.05 -15.42
N ARG A 106 -19.39 1.96 -15.02
CA ARG A 106 -19.18 2.85 -13.86
C ARG A 106 -18.98 2.08 -12.56
N LYS A 107 -19.80 1.04 -12.32
CA LYS A 107 -19.64 0.13 -11.15
C LYS A 107 -18.29 -0.56 -11.17
N ILE A 108 -17.88 -1.10 -12.31
CA ILE A 108 -16.57 -1.76 -12.51
C ILE A 108 -15.41 -0.80 -12.21
N GLN A 109 -15.53 0.47 -12.60
CA GLN A 109 -14.50 1.49 -12.37
C GLN A 109 -14.55 2.11 -10.97
N GLY A 110 -15.52 1.74 -10.13
CA GLY A 110 -15.71 2.32 -8.79
C GLY A 110 -16.17 3.78 -8.81
N LYS A 111 -16.76 4.25 -9.92
CA LYS A 111 -17.32 5.60 -10.03
C LYS A 111 -18.82 5.56 -9.72
N ARG A 112 -19.29 6.52 -8.92
CA ARG A 112 -20.74 6.74 -8.73
C ARG A 112 -21.31 7.42 -9.96
N ALA A 113 -22.62 7.34 -10.15
CA ALA A 113 -23.29 8.23 -11.09
C ALA A 113 -23.21 9.66 -10.53
N ASP A 114 -22.71 10.58 -11.33
CA ASP A 114 -22.77 12.00 -10.98
C ASP A 114 -24.24 12.42 -11.13
N ASN A 115 -24.90 12.73 -10.02
CA ASN A 115 -26.26 13.29 -10.00
C ASN A 115 -26.26 14.78 -10.38
N SER A 116 -25.39 15.17 -11.32
CA SER A 116 -25.47 16.49 -11.93
C SER A 116 -26.52 16.41 -13.03
N PRO A 117 -27.58 17.24 -13.02
CA PRO A 117 -28.54 17.25 -14.10
C PRO A 117 -27.79 17.51 -15.41
N LEU A 118 -27.90 16.58 -16.35
CA LEU A 118 -27.31 16.69 -17.68
C LEU A 118 -27.74 18.02 -18.31
N SER A 119 -26.77 18.91 -18.54
CA SER A 119 -26.93 20.04 -19.46
C SER A 119 -27.29 19.47 -20.83
N SER A 120 -28.56 19.59 -21.17
CA SER A 120 -29.09 19.39 -22.52
C SER A 120 -28.73 20.61 -23.36
N GLY A 121 -27.92 20.44 -24.40
CA GLY A 121 -27.85 21.42 -25.48
C GLY A 121 -26.49 21.51 -26.18
N ARG A 122 -26.45 21.05 -27.44
CA ARG A 122 -25.54 21.63 -28.44
C ARG A 122 -26.10 23.01 -28.81
N GLY A 123 -25.30 24.08 -28.75
CA GLY A 123 -25.61 25.35 -29.40
C GLY A 123 -24.97 26.58 -28.76
N ALA A 124 -23.96 27.14 -29.46
CA ALA A 124 -23.56 28.55 -29.55
C ALA A 124 -23.25 29.39 -28.29
N GLY A 125 -21.96 29.78 -28.17
CA GLY A 125 -21.50 31.13 -27.79
C GLY A 125 -21.60 31.57 -26.33
N GLY A 126 -20.47 31.94 -25.72
CA GLY A 126 -20.43 32.78 -24.51
C GLY A 126 -19.37 32.40 -23.49
N GLU A 127 -18.26 33.15 -23.52
CA GLU A 127 -17.23 33.44 -22.50
C GLU A 127 -16.89 32.46 -21.36
N VAL A 128 -15.58 32.25 -21.19
CA VAL A 128 -14.92 31.55 -20.08
C VAL A 128 -14.72 32.53 -18.91
N PRO A 129 -15.30 32.30 -17.72
CA PRO A 129 -14.85 32.97 -16.50
C PRO A 129 -13.65 32.20 -15.94
N THR A 130 -12.47 32.81 -16.06
CA THR A 130 -11.24 32.40 -15.38
C THR A 130 -11.32 32.75 -13.90
N ASP A 131 -11.53 31.77 -13.03
CA ASP A 131 -11.24 31.93 -11.60
C ASP A 131 -10.66 30.61 -11.03
N PRO A 132 -9.39 30.57 -10.57
CA PRO A 132 -8.72 29.34 -10.15
C PRO A 132 -9.07 28.88 -8.72
N SER A 133 -10.05 29.49 -8.06
CA SER A 133 -10.23 29.37 -6.61
C SER A 133 -11.18 28.24 -6.14
N ALA A 134 -11.79 27.45 -7.03
CA ALA A 134 -12.75 26.40 -6.66
C ALA A 134 -12.19 24.98 -6.44
N LEU A 135 -10.86 24.81 -6.35
CA LEU A 135 -10.23 23.55 -5.90
C LEU A 135 -10.23 23.43 -4.38
N THR A 136 -11.39 23.57 -3.75
CA THR A 136 -11.49 23.61 -2.29
C THR A 136 -11.57 22.19 -1.71
N ARG A 137 -10.43 21.78 -1.13
CA ARG A 137 -10.33 21.09 0.17
C ARG A 137 -10.68 19.60 0.29
N ARG A 138 -11.17 18.91 -0.73
CA ARG A 138 -11.52 17.46 -0.60
C ARG A 138 -10.59 16.46 -1.30
N GLN A 139 -9.65 16.89 -2.14
CA GLN A 139 -8.78 15.96 -2.89
C GLN A 139 -7.40 15.71 -2.24
N PHE A 140 -6.96 16.53 -1.29
CA PHE A 140 -5.60 16.40 -0.72
C PHE A 140 -5.44 15.24 0.28
N SER A 141 -6.52 14.74 0.89
CA SER A 141 -6.42 13.71 1.95
C SER A 141 -6.15 12.30 1.43
N ILE A 142 -6.35 12.00 0.15
CA ILE A 142 -6.18 10.62 -0.38
C ILE A 142 -4.77 10.41 -0.97
N LEU A 143 -4.06 11.49 -1.31
CA LEU A 143 -2.73 11.43 -1.92
C LEU A 143 -1.58 11.29 -0.92
N GLN A 144 -1.76 11.70 0.33
CA GLN A 144 -0.70 11.64 1.35
C GLN A 144 -0.53 10.25 2.02
N CYS A 145 -1.45 9.31 1.79
CA CYS A 145 -1.34 7.93 2.29
C CYS A 145 -0.65 6.95 1.31
N ARG A 146 -0.27 7.41 0.10
CA ARG A 146 0.31 6.51 -0.94
C ARG A 146 1.71 6.88 -1.42
N SER A 147 2.28 8.00 -0.93
CA SER A 147 3.64 8.46 -1.28
C SER A 147 4.70 8.06 -0.25
N GLY A 148 4.70 6.79 0.17
CA GLY A 148 5.79 6.17 0.92
C GLY A 148 6.61 5.22 0.05
N LYS A 149 7.12 5.69 -1.11
CA LYS A 149 8.13 4.96 -1.89
C LYS A 149 9.51 5.58 -1.63
N PRO A 150 10.45 4.88 -0.98
CA PRO A 150 11.83 5.35 -0.90
C PRO A 150 12.52 5.22 -2.27
N GLY A 151 13.26 6.29 -2.60
CA GLY A 151 14.31 6.44 -3.60
C GLY A 151 14.48 5.39 -4.69
N ARG A 152 14.17 5.77 -5.93
CA ARG A 152 14.89 5.26 -7.10
C ARG A 152 16.34 5.74 -6.97
N HIS A 153 17.27 4.85 -6.62
CA HIS A 153 18.70 5.10 -6.82
C HIS A 153 18.93 5.22 -8.33
N PHE A 154 19.29 6.44 -8.75
CA PHE A 154 19.91 6.71 -10.03
C PHE A 154 21.27 6.01 -10.04
N SER A 155 21.44 5.04 -10.93
CA SER A 155 22.75 4.52 -11.33
C SER A 155 23.13 5.22 -12.63
N PHE A 156 24.09 6.13 -12.56
CA PHE A 156 24.88 6.59 -13.71
C PHE A 156 26.30 6.84 -13.19
N LEU A 157 27.17 5.85 -13.37
CA LEU A 157 28.63 5.94 -13.50
C LEU A 157 29.21 4.52 -13.61
N ALA A 158 29.48 4.12 -14.84
CA ALA A 158 30.60 3.29 -15.31
C ALA A 158 30.50 3.21 -16.83
#